data_AF-A0A967WJ66-F1
#
_entry.id   AF-A0A967WJ66-F1
#
_cell.length_a   1.000
_cell.length_b   1.000
_cell.length_c   1.000
_cell.angle_alpha   90.00
_cell.angle_beta   90.00
_cell.angle_gamma   90.00
#
_symmetry.space_group_name_H-M   'P 1'
#
loop_
_entity.id
_entity.type
_entity.pdbx_description
1 polymer ?
#
loop_
_entity_poly.entity_id
_entity_poly.type
_entity_poly.pdbx_seq_one_letter_code
_entity_poly.pdbx_strand_id
1 'polypeptide(L)'
;MRRRRFPGFTRLEALTVRAARRFQTDISRFSRLVLRAPLRGYQVTPLRAILTSIFGRQGLEFLLIFPRQSGKNEAVAQLLVYLLNIYQRIGGNIIYGAQSIGQDLGIDRLEDRLDN
;
A
#
# COMPACT_ATOMS: atom_id res chain seq x y z
N MET A 1 -17.26 28.95 30.84
CA MET A 1 -17.64 27.59 31.30
C MET A 1 -17.82 26.75 30.03
N ARG A 2 -17.12 25.66 29.68
CA ARG A 2 -16.17 24.76 30.35
C ARG A 2 -15.29 24.17 29.21
N ARG A 3 -13.99 24.49 29.17
CA ARG A 3 -13.03 23.91 28.22
C ARG A 3 -12.88 22.41 28.56
N ARG A 4 -13.27 21.51 27.65
CA ARG A 4 -12.97 20.08 27.77
C ARG A 4 -11.50 19.86 27.43
N ARG A 5 -10.71 19.69 28.48
CA ARG A 5 -9.30 19.28 28.44
C ARG A 5 -9.28 17.78 28.13
N PHE A 6 -8.89 17.41 26.92
CA PHE A 6 -8.62 16.01 26.59
C PHE A 6 -7.33 15.58 27.31
N PRO A 7 -7.28 14.39 27.95
CA PRO A 7 -6.09 13.93 28.65
C PRO A 7 -4.95 13.68 27.67
N GLY A 8 -3.73 13.90 28.15
CA GLY A 8 -2.52 13.95 27.33
C GLY A 8 -2.26 12.65 26.57
N PHE A 9 -2.14 12.79 25.24
CA PHE A 9 -1.46 11.80 24.40
C PHE A 9 -0.03 11.66 24.91
N THR A 10 0.27 10.52 25.52
CA THR A 10 1.58 10.23 26.09
C THR A 10 2.62 10.23 24.97
N ARG A 11 3.72 10.99 25.15
CA ARG A 11 4.82 11.12 24.18
C ARG A 11 5.33 9.75 23.70
N LEU A 12 5.27 8.74 24.57
CA LEU A 12 5.63 7.35 24.28
C LEU A 12 4.66 6.67 23.29
N GLU A 13 3.35 6.84 23.41
CA GLU A 13 2.38 6.27 22.45
C GLU A 13 2.46 6.95 21.08
N ALA A 14 2.69 8.26 21.07
CA ALA A 14 2.93 9.00 19.84
C ALA A 14 4.26 8.57 19.18
N LEU A 15 5.27 8.19 19.96
CA LEU A 15 6.52 7.61 19.46
C LEU A 15 6.34 6.17 18.99
N THR A 16 5.48 5.35 19.62
CA THR A 16 5.13 4.00 19.15
C THR A 16 4.34 4.04 17.86
N VAL A 17 3.37 4.96 17.73
CA VAL A 17 2.63 5.19 16.48
C VAL A 17 3.54 5.79 15.40
N ARG A 18 4.50 6.67 15.76
CA ARG A 18 5.50 7.19 14.82
C ARG A 18 6.54 6.16 14.41
N ALA A 19 6.96 5.28 15.32
CA ALA A 19 7.85 4.16 15.04
C ALA A 19 7.12 3.11 14.20
N ALA A 20 5.86 2.77 14.52
CA ALA A 20 4.99 1.96 13.67
C ALA A 20 4.75 2.60 12.29
N ARG A 21 4.67 3.94 12.21
CA ARG A 21 4.64 4.67 10.92
C ARG A 21 5.98 4.69 10.19
N ARG A 22 7.11 4.56 10.89
CA ARG A 22 8.46 4.47 10.30
C ARG A 22 8.82 3.03 9.91
N PHE A 23 8.18 2.08 10.58
CA PHE A 23 7.89 0.71 10.16
C PHE A 23 6.64 0.66 9.26
N GLN A 24 6.36 1.67 8.43
CA GLN A 24 5.62 1.42 7.17
C GLN A 24 6.57 0.66 6.22
N THR A 25 7.09 -0.49 6.67
CA THR A 25 6.61 -1.85 6.39
C THR A 25 6.70 -2.10 4.92
N ASP A 26 7.92 -2.50 4.53
CA ASP A 26 8.14 -3.45 3.46
C ASP A 26 6.85 -4.10 2.94
N ILE A 27 6.54 -3.94 1.66
CA ILE A 27 5.27 -4.37 1.08
C ILE A 27 4.96 -5.85 1.35
N SER A 28 5.97 -6.72 1.52
CA SER A 28 5.77 -8.12 1.92
C SER A 28 5.22 -8.27 3.34
N ARG A 29 5.64 -7.42 4.28
CA ARG A 29 5.08 -7.38 5.65
C ARG A 29 3.67 -6.83 5.64
N PHE A 30 3.41 -5.76 4.89
CA PHE A 30 2.06 -5.22 4.73
C PHE A 30 1.10 -6.28 4.16
N SER A 31 1.52 -6.89 3.06
CA SER A 31 0.84 -8.01 2.41
C SER A 31 0.51 -9.16 3.36
N ARG A 32 1.48 -9.59 4.18
CA ARG A 32 1.30 -10.71 5.12
C ARG A 32 0.48 -10.36 6.35
N LEU A 33 0.72 -9.21 6.96
CA LEU A 33 0.21 -8.88 8.29
C LEU A 33 -1.07 -8.06 8.24
N VAL A 34 -1.20 -7.17 7.25
CA VAL A 34 -2.37 -6.31 7.08
C VAL A 34 -3.37 -6.98 6.16
N LEU A 35 -2.94 -7.34 4.94
CA LEU A 35 -3.83 -7.92 3.93
C LEU A 35 -4.08 -9.43 4.11
N ARG A 36 -3.32 -10.09 5.00
CA ARG A 36 -3.32 -11.55 5.22
C ARG A 36 -3.20 -12.38 3.93
N ALA A 37 -2.54 -11.83 2.91
CA ALA A 37 -2.44 -12.41 1.57
C ALA A 37 -1.01 -12.25 1.02
N PRO A 38 -0.05 -13.09 1.47
CA PRO A 38 1.37 -12.89 1.22
C PRO A 38 1.74 -12.87 -0.27
N LEU A 39 2.46 -11.82 -0.68
CA LEU A 39 3.10 -11.75 -2.00
C LEU A 39 4.20 -12.79 -2.15
N ARG A 40 4.32 -13.34 -3.35
CA ARG A 40 5.42 -14.23 -3.75
C ARG A 40 6.69 -13.42 -3.94
N GLY A 41 7.86 -14.04 -3.73
CA GLY A 41 9.15 -13.35 -3.82
C GLY A 41 9.37 -12.60 -5.14
N TYR A 42 8.97 -13.21 -6.27
CA TYR A 42 9.07 -12.57 -7.59
C TYR A 42 8.14 -11.36 -7.78
N GLN A 43 7.07 -11.23 -6.97
CA GLN A 43 6.19 -10.06 -6.97
C GLN A 43 6.79 -8.97 -6.07
N VAL A 44 7.38 -9.35 -4.94
CA VAL A 44 7.97 -8.41 -3.98
C VAL A 44 9.09 -7.58 -4.60
N THR A 45 10.00 -8.22 -5.35
CA THR A 45 11.18 -7.55 -5.92
C THR A 45 10.82 -6.33 -6.80
N PRO A 46 9.98 -6.46 -7.85
CA PRO A 46 9.61 -5.31 -8.67
C PRO A 46 8.80 -4.27 -7.89
N LEU A 47 7.91 -4.70 -6.98
CA LEU A 47 7.14 -3.75 -6.17
C LEU A 47 8.02 -2.90 -5.23
N ARG A 48 9.07 -3.48 -4.65
CA ARG A 48 10.06 -2.73 -3.86
C ARG A 48 10.82 -1.70 -4.70
N ALA A 49 11.15 -2.02 -5.96
CA ALA A 49 11.80 -1.09 -6.86
C ALA A 49 10.91 0.13 -7.16
N ILE A 50 9.62 -0.12 -7.44
CA ILE A 50 8.62 0.93 -7.64
C ILE A 50 8.49 1.80 -6.37
N LEU A 51 8.32 1.18 -5.20
CA LEU A 51 8.17 1.91 -3.94
C LEU A 51 9.41 2.75 -3.59
N THR A 52 10.61 2.22 -3.86
CA THR A 52 11.86 2.98 -3.70
C THR A 52 11.86 4.23 -4.57
N SER A 53 11.43 4.11 -5.84
CA SER A 53 11.33 5.25 -6.74
C SER A 53 10.29 6.29 -6.28
N ILE A 54 9.11 5.84 -5.83
CA ILE A 54 8.05 6.71 -5.31
C ILE A 54 8.53 7.47 -4.08
N PHE A 55 9.13 6.77 -3.11
CA PHE A 55 9.63 7.40 -1.88
C PHE A 55 10.81 8.31 -2.12
N GLY A 56 11.67 7.97 -3.08
CA GLY A 56 12.76 8.83 -3.54
C GLY A 56 12.33 9.96 -4.48
N ARG A 57 11.04 10.03 -4.86
CA ARG A 57 10.49 11.01 -5.83
C ARG A 57 11.27 11.04 -7.16
N GLN A 58 11.68 9.88 -7.64
CA GLN A 58 12.61 9.78 -8.76
C GLN A 58 11.94 9.90 -10.14
N GLY A 59 10.61 9.77 -10.22
CA GLY A 59 9.86 9.91 -11.48
C GLY A 59 10.16 8.82 -12.51
N LEU A 60 10.53 7.61 -12.06
CA LEU A 60 10.86 6.51 -12.97
C LEU A 60 9.60 5.83 -13.52
N GLU A 61 9.73 5.32 -14.73
CA GLU A 61 8.74 4.46 -15.39
C GLU A 61 9.18 3.00 -15.30
N PHE A 62 8.22 2.09 -15.12
CA PHE A 62 8.48 0.67 -14.93
C PHE A 62 7.68 -0.19 -15.90
N LEU A 63 8.36 -1.08 -16.62
CA LEU A 63 7.74 -2.18 -17.37
C LEU A 63 7.88 -3.49 -16.59
N LEU A 64 6.75 -4.08 -16.18
CA LEU A 64 6.74 -5.33 -15.43
C LEU A 64 6.31 -6.47 -16.35
N ILE A 65 7.22 -7.40 -16.61
CA ILE A 65 6.96 -8.61 -17.39
C ILE A 65 6.68 -9.75 -16.43
N PHE A 66 5.42 -10.16 -16.35
CA PHE A 66 4.98 -11.30 -15.56
C PHE A 66 4.44 -12.43 -16.44
N PRO A 67 4.72 -13.71 -16.11
CA PRO A 67 4.07 -14.85 -16.76
C PRO A 67 2.54 -14.79 -16.62
N ARG A 68 1.83 -15.49 -17.51
CA ARG A 68 0.38 -15.66 -17.37
C ARG A 68 0.05 -16.35 -16.03
N GLN A 69 -1.06 -15.95 -15.40
CA GLN A 69 -1.52 -16.51 -14.10
C GLN A 69 -0.53 -16.38 -12.92
N SER A 70 0.47 -15.51 -13.03
CA SER A 70 1.42 -15.18 -11.96
C SER A 70 0.82 -14.36 -10.79
N GLY A 71 -0.48 -14.08 -10.82
CA GLY A 71 -1.09 -13.15 -9.86
C GLY A 71 -0.63 -11.70 -10.06
N LYS A 72 -0.27 -11.28 -11.27
CA LYS A 72 0.14 -9.88 -11.56
C LYS A 72 -0.90 -8.84 -11.10
N ASN A 73 -2.19 -9.13 -11.22
CA ASN A 73 -3.26 -8.23 -10.79
C ASN A 73 -3.29 -8.09 -9.25
N GLU A 74 -3.02 -9.18 -8.53
CA GLU A 74 -2.86 -9.14 -7.06
C GLU A 74 -1.72 -8.22 -6.65
N ALA A 75 -0.57 -8.35 -7.31
CA ALA A 75 0.60 -7.53 -7.01
C ALA A 75 0.31 -6.03 -7.23
N VAL A 76 -0.39 -5.69 -8.32
CA VAL A 76 -0.81 -4.32 -8.60
C VAL A 76 -1.85 -3.83 -7.58
N ALA A 77 -2.88 -4.63 -7.26
CA ALA A 77 -3.88 -4.26 -6.27
C ALA A 77 -3.24 -3.99 -4.90
N GLN A 78 -2.37 -4.88 -4.41
CA GLN A 78 -1.69 -4.67 -3.13
C GLN A 78 -0.78 -3.44 -3.12
N LEU A 79 -0.13 -3.11 -4.25
CA LEU A 79 0.63 -1.87 -4.38
C LEU A 79 -0.28 -0.64 -4.25
N LEU A 80 -1.44 -0.64 -4.92
CA LEU A 80 -2.41 0.45 -4.83
C LEU A 80 -2.94 0.61 -3.40
N VAL A 81 -3.39 -0.48 -2.77
CA VAL A 81 -3.86 -0.49 -1.37
C VAL A 81 -2.77 0.03 -0.44
N TYR A 82 -1.53 -0.43 -0.64
CA TYR A 82 -0.38 0.03 0.15
C TYR A 82 -0.21 1.55 0.06
N LEU A 83 -0.18 2.10 -1.16
CA LEU A 83 -0.03 3.53 -1.40
C LEU A 83 -1.20 4.34 -0.80
N LEU A 84 -2.44 3.89 -1.01
CA LEU A 84 -3.62 4.53 -0.44
C LEU A 84 -3.56 4.54 1.09
N ASN A 85 -3.16 3.43 1.72
CA ASN A 85 -3.07 3.33 3.17
C ASN A 85 -2.03 4.30 3.77
N ILE A 86 -0.87 4.46 3.13
CA ILE A 86 0.18 5.35 3.62
C ILE A 86 -0.11 6.83 3.35
N TYR A 87 -0.79 7.14 2.23
CA TYR A 87 -1.10 8.52 1.82
C TYR A 87 -2.49 9.00 2.24
N GLN A 88 -3.32 8.16 2.87
CA GLN A 88 -4.71 8.48 3.25
C GLN A 88 -4.88 9.79 4.04
N ARG A 89 -3.88 10.20 4.85
CA ARG A 89 -3.95 11.44 5.65
C ARG A 89 -3.45 12.69 4.93
N ILE A 90 -2.71 12.51 3.83
CA ILE A 90 -2.16 13.60 3.03
C ILE A 90 -3.10 13.89 1.85
N GLY A 91 -3.77 12.86 1.34
CA GLY A 91 -4.54 12.92 0.10
C GLY A 91 -3.63 12.74 -1.13
N GLY A 92 -4.25 12.69 -2.30
CA GLY A 92 -3.58 12.45 -3.58
C GLY A 92 -4.46 11.63 -4.52
N ASN A 93 -4.01 11.51 -5.77
CA ASN A 93 -4.73 10.77 -6.81
C ASN A 93 -3.82 9.68 -7.37
N ILE A 94 -4.39 8.49 -7.58
CA ILE A 94 -3.77 7.42 -8.36
C ILE A 94 -4.68 7.15 -9.55
N ILE A 95 -4.12 7.12 -10.75
CA ILE A 95 -4.85 6.77 -11.96
C ILE A 95 -4.50 5.32 -12.29
N TYR A 96 -5.50 4.44 -12.30
CA TYR A 96 -5.34 3.04 -12.67
C TYR A 96 -6.07 2.77 -14.00
N GLY A 97 -5.30 2.37 -15.01
CA GLY A 97 -5.84 1.93 -16.30
C GLY A 97 -5.68 0.42 -16.46
N ALA A 98 -6.77 -0.26 -16.81
CA ALA A 98 -6.76 -1.68 -17.17
C ALA A 98 -7.67 -1.92 -18.38
N GLN A 99 -7.39 -2.97 -19.17
CA GLN A 99 -8.23 -3.34 -20.31
C GLN A 99 -9.39 -4.27 -19.85
N SER A 100 -10.60 -3.89 -20.26
CA SER A 100 -11.96 -4.33 -19.85
C SER A 100 -12.16 -5.73 -19.26
N ILE A 101 -11.57 -6.81 -19.76
CA ILE A 101 -11.81 -8.17 -19.20
C ILE A 101 -11.10 -8.40 -17.84
N GLY A 102 -10.12 -7.55 -17.49
CA GLY A 102 -9.40 -7.59 -16.22
C GLY A 102 -9.68 -6.41 -15.29
N GLN A 103 -10.58 -5.49 -15.66
CA GLN A 103 -10.94 -4.32 -14.84
C GLN A 103 -11.69 -4.74 -13.58
N ASP A 104 -12.72 -5.59 -13.73
CA ASP A 104 -13.49 -6.13 -12.60
C ASP A 104 -12.55 -6.84 -11.63
N LEU A 105 -11.76 -7.81 -12.10
CA LEU A 105 -10.80 -8.54 -11.24
C LEU A 105 -9.67 -7.70 -10.62
N GLY A 106 -9.41 -6.49 -11.10
CA GLY A 106 -8.37 -5.59 -10.60
C GLY A 106 -8.90 -4.62 -9.55
N ILE A 107 -10.05 -4.01 -9.84
CA ILE A 107 -10.76 -3.11 -8.92
C ILE A 107 -11.43 -3.91 -7.81
N ASP A 108 -12.08 -5.04 -8.11
CA ASP A 108 -12.67 -5.92 -7.08
C ASP A 108 -11.62 -6.34 -6.06
N ARG A 109 -10.40 -6.69 -6.53
CA ARG A 109 -9.27 -7.00 -5.64
C ARG A 109 -8.78 -5.82 -4.82
N LEU A 110 -8.88 -4.61 -5.37
CA LEU A 110 -8.53 -3.39 -4.65
C LEU A 110 -9.58 -3.16 -3.56
N GLU A 111 -10.86 -3.22 -3.89
CA GLU A 111 -11.99 -3.04 -2.98
C GLU A 111 -12.00 -4.11 -1.86
N ASP A 112 -11.88 -5.39 -2.21
CA ASP A 112 -11.73 -6.52 -1.28
C ASP A 112 -10.60 -6.29 -0.25
N ARG A 113 -9.57 -5.53 -0.64
CA ARG A 113 -8.40 -5.24 0.19
C ARG A 113 -8.41 -3.84 0.79
N LEU A 114 -9.39 -3.01 0.46
CA LEU A 114 -9.65 -1.81 1.26
C LEU A 114 -10.51 -2.15 2.47
N ASP A 115 -11.32 -3.20 2.39
CA ASP A 115 -12.19 -3.71 3.46
C ASP A 115 -11.49 -4.53 4.56
N ASN A 116 -10.16 -4.43 4.71
CA ASN A 116 -9.42 -5.16 5.77
C ASN A 116 -9.76 -4.72 7.20
#